data_AF-A0A8K1FHM5-F1
#
_entry.id   AF-A0A8K1FHM5-F1
#
_cell.length_a   1.000
_cell.length_b   1.000
_cell.length_c   1.000
_cell.angle_alpha   90.00
_cell.angle_beta   90.00
_cell.angle_gamma   90.00
#
_symmetry.space_group_name_H-M   'P 1'
#
loop_
_entity.id
_entity.type
_entity.pdbx_description
1 polymer ?
#
loop_
_entity_poly.entity_id
_entity_poly.type
_entity_poly.pdbx_seq_one_letter_code
_entity_poly.pdbx_strand_id
1 'polypeptide(L)'
;MVASSPRIQPGSVAVRAPTLVEASGSTRRVRWLRSLFSRLWASVHIDWDSHYSLDKLLCLYKHASTTSFSTLLLPLLLTPLPTLLITMVIEFIPLNDPTLGWRANYTYFIQAFLRWFGVAAVAGIQWHCHMPELSPPMFPMAIVTFIQAAWGVGGIIALTEAAAVFPVPFSPFAAIPVFTSMGWAARVYWMRRKLWNPADPEQARVERAKLVKLFELLGFCVQYIGIYTVSSTLFAQIPAGYQFFMVIMLQVIKVWVKRMELTKAQLHWPRNDLAVVQVASNSQLFHQLFTAACFQTSKSGPTLLLILLFGLLQDILAIRSIQKRQNLVIHLQTKSHSSNESPSRN
;
A
#
# COMPACT_ATOMS: atom_id res chain seq x y z
N MET A 1 -0.33 -21.79 43.80
CA MET A 1 0.16 -20.66 44.61
C MET A 1 0.55 -19.54 43.67
N VAL A 2 -0.28 -18.50 43.65
CA VAL A 2 -0.16 -17.31 42.79
C VAL A 2 0.78 -16.34 43.50
N ALA A 3 1.92 -16.02 42.90
CA ALA A 3 2.81 -14.96 43.38
C ALA A 3 2.62 -13.72 42.50
N SER A 4 1.91 -12.76 43.08
CA SER A 4 1.63 -11.42 42.56
C SER A 4 2.90 -10.57 42.45
N SER A 5 3.17 -10.03 41.26
CA SER A 5 4.20 -9.01 41.05
C SER A 5 3.67 -7.60 41.39
N PRO A 6 4.46 -6.71 42.00
CA PRO A 6 3.96 -5.47 42.60
C PRO A 6 3.63 -4.40 41.55
N ARG A 7 2.46 -3.77 41.75
CA ARG A 7 1.89 -2.71 40.94
C ARG A 7 2.57 -1.37 41.29
N ILE A 8 3.37 -0.83 40.37
CA ILE A 8 4.00 0.50 40.50
C ILE A 8 2.91 1.57 40.34
N GLN A 9 2.69 2.38 41.39
CA GLN A 9 1.86 3.59 41.33
C GLN A 9 2.64 4.75 40.72
N PRO A 10 2.06 5.57 39.83
CA PRO A 10 2.69 6.80 39.38
C PRO A 10 2.54 7.89 40.45
N GLY A 11 3.65 8.23 41.11
CA GLY A 11 3.74 9.39 41.98
C GLY A 11 3.56 10.69 41.19
N SER A 12 2.69 11.56 41.69
CA SER A 12 2.42 12.89 41.17
C SER A 12 3.65 13.81 41.36
N VAL A 13 4.46 13.96 40.31
CA VAL A 13 5.41 15.08 40.23
C VAL A 13 4.69 16.23 39.55
N ALA A 14 4.21 17.18 40.35
CA ALA A 14 3.64 18.43 39.85
C ALA A 14 4.74 19.27 39.18
N VAL A 15 4.80 19.21 37.85
CA VAL A 15 5.63 20.13 37.05
C VAL A 15 4.97 21.50 37.09
N ARG A 16 5.60 22.43 37.85
CA ARG A 16 5.22 23.85 37.91
C ARG A 16 5.30 24.44 36.50
N ALA A 17 4.16 24.89 35.97
CA ALA A 17 4.09 25.56 34.68
C ALA A 17 4.89 26.88 34.72
N PRO A 18 5.77 27.15 33.74
CA PRO A 18 6.41 28.45 33.63
C PRO A 18 5.36 29.50 33.25
N THR A 19 5.38 30.60 34.00
CA THR A 19 4.54 31.79 33.78
C THR A 19 4.68 32.29 32.34
N LEU A 20 3.54 32.42 31.66
CA LEU A 20 3.44 32.87 30.27
C LEU A 20 3.81 34.35 30.18
N VAL A 21 5.03 34.63 29.74
CA VAL A 21 5.38 35.94 29.16
C VAL A 21 4.60 36.08 27.85
N GLU A 22 3.82 37.15 27.74
CA GLU A 22 3.03 37.50 26.55
C GLU A 22 3.94 37.68 25.33
N ALA A 23 3.93 36.67 24.45
CA ALA A 23 4.64 36.73 23.18
C ALA A 23 3.73 37.26 22.07
N SER A 24 4.20 38.33 21.42
CA SER A 24 3.62 39.03 20.25
C SER A 24 2.91 38.13 19.22
N GLY A 25 1.79 38.64 18.68
CA GLY A 25 0.76 37.91 17.91
C GLY A 25 1.21 37.14 16.66
N SER A 26 2.42 37.39 16.14
CA SER A 26 3.05 36.57 15.08
C SER A 26 3.33 35.13 15.57
N THR A 27 3.84 35.00 16.79
CA THR A 27 4.20 33.69 17.37
C THR A 27 2.97 32.84 17.69
N ARG A 28 1.82 33.47 17.98
CA ARG A 28 0.56 32.77 18.30
C ARG A 28 -0.04 32.07 17.07
N ARG A 29 -0.01 32.72 15.90
CA ARG A 29 -0.46 32.11 14.63
C ARG A 29 0.45 30.97 14.21
N VAL A 30 1.77 31.13 14.30
CA VAL A 30 2.73 30.07 13.99
C VAL A 30 2.56 28.88 14.94
N ARG A 31 2.33 29.13 16.23
CA ARG A 31 2.14 28.07 17.23
C ARG A 31 0.80 27.34 17.05
N TRP A 32 -0.25 28.06 16.65
CA TRP A 32 -1.57 27.48 16.32
C TRP A 32 -1.54 26.69 15.01
N LEU A 33 -0.91 27.22 13.96
CA LEU A 33 -0.70 26.49 12.71
C LEU A 33 0.15 25.24 12.96
N ARG A 34 1.19 25.35 13.79
CA ARG A 34 2.03 24.20 14.18
C ARG A 34 1.26 23.18 15.01
N SER A 35 0.32 23.58 15.86
CA SER A 35 -0.49 22.66 16.67
C SER A 35 -1.62 21.99 15.87
N LEU A 36 -2.24 22.72 14.93
CA LEU A 36 -3.17 22.14 13.95
C LEU A 36 -2.44 21.19 13.02
N PHE A 37 -1.30 21.62 12.50
CA PHE A 37 -0.44 20.79 11.67
C PHE A 37 0.05 19.58 12.45
N SER A 38 0.42 19.68 13.72
CA SER A 38 0.83 18.52 14.52
C SER A 38 -0.34 17.58 14.84
N ARG A 39 -1.57 18.10 14.97
CA ARG A 39 -2.78 17.28 15.20
C ARG A 39 -3.25 16.59 13.92
N LEU A 40 -3.23 17.29 12.79
CA LEU A 40 -3.45 16.74 11.45
C LEU A 40 -2.34 15.74 11.11
N TRP A 41 -1.10 16.07 11.45
CA TRP A 41 0.03 15.17 11.31
C TRP A 41 -0.13 13.95 12.20
N ALA A 42 -0.53 14.08 13.47
CA ALA A 42 -0.80 12.93 14.34
C ALA A 42 -2.03 12.11 13.90
N SER A 43 -3.01 12.71 13.19
CA SER A 43 -4.16 11.98 12.66
C SER A 43 -3.88 11.29 11.31
N VAL A 44 -2.94 11.83 10.53
CA VAL A 44 -2.44 11.28 9.25
C VAL A 44 -1.32 10.27 9.49
N HIS A 45 -0.46 10.51 10.47
CA HIS A 45 0.68 9.71 10.86
C HIS A 45 0.17 8.60 11.76
N ILE A 46 -0.17 7.48 11.14
CA ILE A 46 -0.45 6.24 11.86
C ILE A 46 0.81 5.89 12.62
N ASP A 47 0.69 5.76 13.94
CA ASP A 47 1.79 5.32 14.77
C ASP A 47 2.23 3.93 14.30
N TRP A 48 3.40 3.91 13.67
CA TRP A 48 4.11 2.68 13.33
C TRP A 48 4.79 2.06 14.56
N ASP A 49 4.53 2.63 15.74
CA ASP A 49 5.20 2.37 17.00
C ASP A 49 5.07 0.92 17.47
N SER A 50 4.09 0.16 16.96
CA SER A 50 3.96 -1.28 17.24
C SER A 50 4.73 -2.20 16.29
N HIS A 51 5.20 -1.74 15.13
CA HIS A 51 5.76 -2.61 14.08
C HIS A 51 7.27 -2.47 13.85
N TYR A 52 7.85 -1.30 14.08
CA TYR A 52 9.31 -1.15 14.12
C TYR A 52 9.81 -1.45 15.54
N SER A 53 9.76 -2.72 15.93
CA SER A 53 10.49 -3.16 17.13
C SER A 53 11.94 -2.69 16.99
N LEU A 54 12.53 -2.24 18.09
CA LEU A 54 13.95 -1.90 18.15
C LEU A 54 14.81 -3.02 17.56
N ASP A 55 14.41 -4.28 17.78
CA ASP A 55 15.11 -5.44 17.25
C ASP A 55 15.18 -5.45 15.73
N LYS A 56 14.09 -5.11 15.03
CA LYS A 56 14.04 -5.06 13.56
C LYS A 56 14.93 -3.94 13.03
N LEU A 57 14.93 -2.82 13.73
CA LEU A 57 15.72 -1.65 13.35
C LEU A 57 17.21 -1.88 13.59
N LEU A 58 17.56 -2.58 14.67
CA LEU A 58 18.91 -3.08 14.95
C LEU A 58 19.35 -4.11 13.90
N CYS A 59 18.47 -5.05 13.51
CA CYS A 59 18.74 -5.99 12.43
C CYS A 59 18.96 -5.29 11.09
N LEU A 60 18.14 -4.29 10.76
CA LEU A 60 18.32 -3.48 9.55
C LEU A 60 19.65 -2.72 9.58
N TYR A 61 19.99 -2.10 10.71
CA TYR A 61 21.25 -1.38 10.88
C TYR A 61 22.46 -2.33 10.74
N LYS A 62 22.42 -3.49 11.42
CA LYS A 62 23.46 -4.52 11.32
C LYS A 62 23.58 -5.06 9.90
N HIS A 63 22.46 -5.25 9.21
CA HIS A 63 22.47 -5.68 7.81
C HIS A 63 23.06 -4.60 6.91
N ALA A 64 22.66 -3.33 7.07
CA ALA A 64 23.17 -2.22 6.29
C ALA A 64 24.66 -1.93 6.54
N SER A 65 25.18 -2.16 7.75
CA SER A 65 26.58 -1.92 8.10
C SER A 65 27.53 -3.04 7.64
N THR A 66 27.00 -4.25 7.45
CA THR A 66 27.78 -5.43 7.02
C THR A 66 27.72 -5.68 5.51
N THR A 67 26.78 -5.04 4.83
CA THR A 67 26.46 -5.31 3.43
C THR A 67 26.97 -4.19 2.52
N SER A 68 27.48 -4.55 1.34
CA SER A 68 27.94 -3.56 0.36
C SER A 68 26.78 -2.75 -0.22
N PHE A 69 27.04 -1.49 -0.60
CA PHE A 69 26.01 -0.60 -1.17
C PHE A 69 25.34 -1.19 -2.42
N SER A 70 26.09 -1.92 -3.27
CA SER A 70 25.56 -2.57 -4.47
C SER A 70 24.57 -3.68 -4.14
N THR A 71 24.82 -4.45 -3.08
CA THR A 71 23.90 -5.50 -2.60
C THR A 71 22.58 -4.93 -2.07
N LEU A 72 22.58 -3.68 -1.57
CA LEU A 72 21.35 -2.98 -1.17
C LEU A 72 20.65 -2.31 -2.36
N LEU A 73 21.41 -1.73 -3.29
CA LEU A 73 20.89 -1.00 -4.44
C LEU A 73 20.30 -1.94 -5.50
N LEU A 74 20.91 -3.10 -5.72
CA LEU A 74 20.50 -4.02 -6.78
C LEU A 74 19.05 -4.51 -6.60
N PRO A 75 18.60 -5.01 -5.42
CA PRO A 75 17.20 -5.36 -5.22
C PRO A 75 16.26 -4.16 -5.38
N LEU A 76 16.69 -2.96 -4.97
CA LEU A 76 15.86 -1.75 -5.06
C LEU A 76 15.61 -1.32 -6.50
N LEU A 77 16.58 -1.53 -7.40
CA LEU A 77 16.43 -1.24 -8.83
C LEU A 77 15.79 -2.41 -9.59
N LEU A 78 16.19 -3.64 -9.27
CA LEU A 78 15.77 -4.85 -9.96
C LEU A 78 14.34 -5.29 -9.59
N THR A 79 13.74 -4.71 -8.56
CA THR A 79 12.31 -4.95 -8.25
C THR A 79 11.36 -4.14 -9.14
N PRO A 80 11.48 -2.80 -9.31
CA PRO A 80 10.60 -2.03 -10.18
C PRO A 80 10.96 -2.12 -11.67
N LEU A 81 12.25 -2.12 -12.03
CA LEU A 81 12.67 -1.99 -13.43
C LEU A 81 12.17 -3.14 -14.33
N PRO A 82 12.27 -4.42 -13.96
CA PRO A 82 11.75 -5.50 -14.80
C PRO A 82 10.23 -5.40 -15.00
N THR A 83 9.50 -5.01 -13.95
CA THR A 83 8.04 -4.80 -14.02
C THR A 83 7.69 -3.68 -15.01
N LEU A 84 8.44 -2.58 -14.99
CA LEU A 84 8.27 -1.48 -15.93
C LEU A 84 8.62 -1.89 -17.37
N LEU A 85 9.72 -2.61 -17.57
CA LEU A 85 10.13 -3.11 -18.88
C LEU A 85 9.09 -4.05 -19.48
N ILE A 86 8.58 -5.01 -18.68
CA ILE A 86 7.51 -5.91 -19.11
C ILE A 86 6.26 -5.13 -19.49
N THR A 87 5.88 -4.12 -18.70
CA THR A 87 4.71 -3.28 -19.00
C THR A 87 4.90 -2.52 -20.31
N MET A 88 6.08 -1.92 -20.54
CA MET A 88 6.39 -1.26 -21.81
C MET A 88 6.34 -2.22 -23.00
N VAL A 89 6.91 -3.42 -22.87
CA VAL A 89 6.86 -4.45 -23.92
C VAL A 89 5.43 -4.83 -24.28
N ILE A 90 4.53 -4.94 -23.28
CA ILE A 90 3.10 -5.20 -23.52
C ILE A 90 2.45 -4.02 -24.26
N GLU A 91 2.81 -2.78 -23.95
CA GLU A 91 2.28 -1.58 -24.60
C GLU A 91 2.77 -1.40 -26.04
N PHE A 92 3.93 -1.95 -26.40
CA PHE A 92 4.44 -1.93 -27.78
C PHE A 92 3.70 -2.88 -28.73
N ILE A 93 2.80 -3.74 -28.23
CA ILE A 93 1.97 -4.58 -29.10
C ILE A 93 1.01 -3.67 -29.88
N PRO A 94 1.04 -3.64 -31.22
CA PRO A 94 0.25 -2.68 -31.99
C PRO A 94 -1.26 -2.92 -31.82
N LEU A 95 -2.00 -1.82 -31.67
CA LEU A 95 -3.46 -1.79 -31.69
C LEU A 95 -3.92 -1.30 -33.07
N ASN A 96 -4.98 -1.91 -33.60
CA ASN A 96 -5.59 -1.44 -34.84
C ASN A 96 -6.55 -0.29 -34.57
N ASP A 97 -7.07 0.31 -35.64
CA ASP A 97 -8.09 1.34 -35.52
C ASP A 97 -9.32 0.79 -34.77
N PRO A 98 -9.78 1.47 -33.69
CA PRO A 98 -10.95 1.02 -32.92
C PRO A 98 -12.24 0.98 -33.74
N THR A 99 -12.34 1.73 -34.84
CA THR A 99 -13.54 1.75 -35.70
C THR A 99 -13.80 0.43 -36.43
N LEU A 100 -12.77 -0.41 -36.59
CA LEU A 100 -12.87 -1.75 -37.18
C LEU A 100 -13.53 -2.78 -36.26
N GLY A 101 -13.91 -2.37 -35.04
CA GLY A 101 -14.56 -3.21 -34.05
C GLY A 101 -13.60 -4.14 -33.32
N TRP A 102 -14.14 -4.90 -32.36
CA TRP A 102 -13.34 -5.70 -31.43
C TRP A 102 -12.69 -6.92 -32.09
N ARG A 103 -13.31 -7.51 -33.13
CA ARG A 103 -12.76 -8.68 -33.83
C ARG A 103 -11.48 -8.38 -34.59
N ALA A 104 -11.40 -7.20 -35.20
CA ALA A 104 -10.18 -6.70 -35.86
C ALA A 104 -9.09 -6.30 -34.85
N ASN A 105 -9.47 -6.08 -33.58
CA ASN A 105 -8.61 -5.63 -32.50
C ASN A 105 -8.28 -6.76 -31.50
N TYR A 106 -8.02 -7.98 -31.99
CA TYR A 106 -7.70 -9.12 -31.12
C TYR A 106 -6.44 -8.88 -30.26
N THR A 107 -5.50 -8.04 -30.72
CA THR A 107 -4.28 -7.66 -29.98
C THR A 107 -4.59 -6.91 -28.69
N TYR A 108 -5.70 -6.18 -28.61
CA TYR A 108 -6.19 -5.57 -27.37
C TYR A 108 -6.42 -6.61 -26.28
N PHE A 109 -7.05 -7.74 -26.64
CA PHE A 109 -7.32 -8.83 -25.70
C PHE A 109 -6.06 -9.59 -25.32
N ILE A 110 -5.06 -9.67 -26.20
CA ILE A 110 -3.73 -10.21 -25.88
C ILE A 110 -3.03 -9.32 -24.85
N GLN A 111 -3.01 -8.00 -25.05
CA GLN A 111 -2.46 -7.07 -24.04
C GLN A 111 -3.20 -7.19 -22.71
N ALA A 112 -4.54 -7.25 -22.75
CA ALA A 112 -5.36 -7.42 -21.55
C ALA A 112 -5.02 -8.74 -20.84
N PHE A 113 -4.87 -9.84 -21.56
CA PHE A 113 -4.48 -11.14 -21.02
C PHE A 113 -3.14 -11.07 -20.29
N LEU A 114 -2.11 -10.48 -20.91
CA LEU A 114 -0.77 -10.37 -20.32
C LEU A 114 -0.79 -9.51 -19.05
N ARG A 115 -1.53 -8.39 -19.04
CA ARG A 115 -1.71 -7.56 -17.84
C ARG A 115 -2.41 -8.33 -16.73
N TRP A 116 -3.53 -8.99 -17.02
CA TRP A 116 -4.28 -9.78 -16.04
C TRP A 116 -3.47 -10.98 -15.52
N PHE A 117 -2.66 -11.60 -16.37
CA PHE A 117 -1.76 -12.68 -15.98
C PHE A 117 -0.72 -12.20 -14.98
N GLY A 118 -0.10 -11.04 -15.21
CA GLY A 118 0.82 -10.42 -14.26
C GLY A 118 0.15 -10.14 -12.90
N VAL A 119 -1.05 -9.56 -12.92
CA VAL A 119 -1.83 -9.30 -11.69
C VAL A 119 -2.18 -10.61 -10.96
N ALA A 120 -2.60 -11.65 -11.68
CA ALA A 120 -2.92 -12.95 -11.11
C ALA A 120 -1.67 -13.63 -10.50
N ALA A 121 -0.53 -13.56 -11.19
CA ALA A 121 0.74 -14.10 -10.72
C ALA A 121 1.17 -13.44 -9.41
N VAL A 122 1.12 -12.10 -9.32
CA VAL A 122 1.40 -11.37 -8.09
C VAL A 122 0.42 -11.77 -6.97
N ALA A 123 -0.87 -11.89 -7.26
CA ALA A 123 -1.87 -12.34 -6.29
C ALA A 123 -1.66 -13.80 -5.83
N GLY A 124 -1.03 -14.64 -6.66
CA GLY A 124 -0.62 -15.99 -6.31
C GLY A 124 0.63 -16.01 -5.41
N ILE A 125 1.62 -15.18 -5.72
CA ILE A 125 2.82 -15.00 -4.89
C ILE A 125 2.42 -14.47 -3.50
N GLN A 126 1.54 -13.48 -3.44
CA GLN A 126 1.04 -12.94 -2.17
C GLN A 126 0.32 -14.01 -1.33
N TRP A 127 -0.41 -14.92 -1.97
CA TRP A 127 -0.99 -16.05 -1.26
C TRP A 127 0.09 -16.92 -0.59
N HIS A 128 1.17 -17.25 -1.30
CA HIS A 128 2.31 -17.98 -0.74
C HIS A 128 2.99 -17.21 0.41
N CYS A 129 3.18 -15.90 0.26
CA CYS A 129 3.86 -15.09 1.27
C CYS A 129 3.03 -14.93 2.56
N HIS A 130 1.69 -14.83 2.45
CA HIS A 130 0.83 -14.60 3.61
C HIS A 130 0.27 -15.88 4.22
N MET A 131 0.14 -16.97 3.45
CA MET A 131 -0.46 -18.24 3.90
C MET A 131 0.30 -19.46 3.32
N PRO A 132 1.60 -19.64 3.64
CA PRO A 132 2.43 -20.70 3.04
C PRO A 132 1.88 -22.11 3.29
N GLU A 133 1.38 -22.39 4.50
CA GLU A 133 0.81 -23.68 4.93
C GLU A 133 -0.44 -24.13 4.14
N LEU A 134 -1.03 -23.20 3.40
CA LEU A 134 -2.29 -23.37 2.66
C LEU A 134 -2.12 -23.12 1.16
N SER A 135 -0.89 -22.81 0.74
CA SER A 135 -0.59 -22.48 -0.64
C SER A 135 -0.44 -23.73 -1.51
N PRO A 136 -0.96 -23.73 -2.74
CA PRO A 136 -0.71 -24.80 -3.72
C PRO A 136 0.75 -24.81 -4.15
N PRO A 137 1.28 -25.94 -4.67
CA PRO A 137 2.53 -25.91 -5.40
C PRO A 137 2.49 -24.90 -6.56
N MET A 138 3.67 -24.38 -6.94
CA MET A 138 3.79 -23.31 -7.94
C MET A 138 3.19 -23.65 -9.31
N PHE A 139 3.29 -24.90 -9.76
CA PHE A 139 2.79 -25.31 -11.08
C PHE A 139 1.24 -25.29 -11.18
N PRO A 140 0.48 -25.95 -10.28
CA PRO A 140 -0.97 -25.76 -10.20
C PRO A 140 -1.38 -24.30 -10.04
N MET A 141 -0.60 -23.51 -9.30
CA MET A 141 -0.87 -22.08 -9.17
C MET A 141 -0.74 -21.37 -10.52
N ALA A 142 0.30 -21.65 -11.31
CA ALA A 142 0.51 -21.06 -12.62
C ALA A 142 -0.65 -21.37 -13.59
N ILE A 143 -1.22 -22.58 -13.51
CA ILE A 143 -2.42 -22.94 -14.28
C ILE A 143 -3.61 -22.10 -13.81
N VAL A 144 -3.83 -22.00 -12.50
CA VAL A 144 -4.92 -21.18 -11.94
C VAL A 144 -4.77 -19.72 -12.35
N THR A 145 -3.56 -19.14 -12.33
CA THR A 145 -3.33 -17.74 -12.72
C THR A 145 -3.57 -17.53 -14.21
N PHE A 146 -3.18 -18.48 -15.06
CA PHE A 146 -3.51 -18.48 -16.48
C PHE A 146 -5.03 -18.47 -16.71
N ILE A 147 -5.75 -19.39 -16.06
CA ILE A 147 -7.21 -19.47 -16.20
C ILE A 147 -7.88 -18.22 -15.65
N GLN A 148 -7.41 -17.69 -14.52
CA GLN A 148 -7.93 -16.46 -13.92
C GLN A 148 -7.78 -15.26 -14.88
N ALA A 149 -6.64 -15.15 -15.56
CA ALA A 149 -6.41 -14.11 -16.55
C ALA A 149 -7.31 -14.27 -17.78
N ALA A 150 -7.43 -15.49 -18.32
CA ALA A 150 -8.32 -15.80 -19.43
C ALA A 150 -9.79 -15.50 -19.06
N TRP A 151 -10.20 -15.80 -17.84
CA TRP A 151 -11.53 -15.51 -17.32
C TRP A 151 -11.83 -14.00 -17.25
N GLY A 152 -10.86 -13.21 -16.80
CA GLY A 152 -10.96 -11.75 -16.82
C GLY A 152 -11.14 -11.18 -18.24
N VAL A 153 -10.36 -11.70 -19.20
CA VAL A 153 -10.49 -11.32 -20.62
C VAL A 153 -11.83 -11.75 -21.21
N GLY A 154 -12.30 -12.95 -20.88
CA GLY A 154 -13.64 -13.42 -21.26
C GLY A 154 -14.74 -12.48 -20.77
N GLY A 155 -14.61 -11.94 -19.55
CA GLY A 155 -15.50 -10.90 -19.03
C GLY A 155 -15.48 -9.61 -19.85
N ILE A 156 -14.31 -9.16 -20.32
CA ILE A 156 -14.18 -7.99 -21.21
C ILE A 156 -14.85 -8.25 -22.56
N ILE A 157 -14.64 -9.43 -23.15
CA ILE A 157 -15.27 -9.82 -24.42
C ILE A 157 -16.79 -9.86 -24.27
N ALA A 158 -17.30 -10.53 -23.23
CA ALA A 158 -18.73 -10.61 -22.96
C ALA A 158 -19.37 -9.22 -22.76
N LEU A 159 -18.68 -8.31 -22.06
CA LEU A 159 -19.14 -6.94 -21.89
C LEU A 159 -19.12 -6.16 -23.21
N THR A 160 -18.10 -6.37 -24.05
CA THR A 160 -17.99 -5.72 -25.36
C THR A 160 -19.13 -6.15 -26.28
N GLU A 161 -19.44 -7.44 -26.30
CA GLU A 161 -20.58 -7.99 -27.03
C GLU A 161 -21.90 -7.44 -26.50
N ALA A 162 -22.10 -7.44 -25.17
CA ALA A 162 -23.34 -6.96 -24.56
C ALA A 162 -23.56 -5.45 -24.76
N ALA A 163 -22.50 -4.65 -24.75
CA ALA A 163 -22.57 -3.20 -24.93
C ALA A 163 -22.67 -2.79 -26.41
N ALA A 164 -22.36 -3.68 -27.36
CA ALA A 164 -22.27 -3.41 -28.80
C ALA A 164 -21.40 -2.19 -29.16
N VAL A 165 -20.44 -1.84 -28.29
CA VAL A 165 -19.55 -0.67 -28.43
C VAL A 165 -18.12 -1.13 -28.20
N PHE A 166 -17.20 -0.67 -29.03
CA PHE A 166 -15.77 -0.93 -28.88
C PHE A 166 -14.93 0.34 -29.11
N PRO A 167 -13.92 0.60 -28.27
CA PRO A 167 -13.62 -0.05 -27.00
C PRO A 167 -14.63 0.37 -25.91
N VAL A 168 -15.01 -0.57 -25.04
CA VAL A 168 -15.89 -0.25 -23.90
C VAL A 168 -15.12 0.59 -22.88
N PRO A 169 -15.57 1.82 -22.56
CA PRO A 169 -14.96 2.64 -21.53
C PRO A 169 -14.93 1.90 -20.20
N PHE A 170 -13.82 2.02 -19.46
CA PHE A 170 -13.68 1.39 -18.14
C PHE A 170 -13.84 -0.15 -18.13
N SER A 171 -13.74 -0.83 -19.28
CA SER A 171 -13.88 -2.29 -19.34
C SER A 171 -12.91 -3.09 -18.45
N PRO A 172 -11.66 -2.65 -18.20
CA PRO A 172 -10.81 -3.31 -17.21
C PRO A 172 -11.41 -3.28 -15.80
N PHE A 173 -12.20 -2.26 -15.43
CA PHE A 173 -12.85 -2.19 -14.13
C PHE A 173 -14.01 -3.17 -13.99
N ALA A 174 -14.85 -3.21 -15.03
CA ALA A 174 -15.95 -4.15 -15.08
C ALA A 174 -15.47 -5.62 -15.07
N ALA A 175 -14.24 -5.88 -15.52
CA ALA A 175 -13.62 -7.19 -15.45
C ALA A 175 -13.04 -7.54 -14.07
N ILE A 176 -12.85 -6.59 -13.14
CA ILE A 176 -12.30 -6.87 -11.80
C ILE A 176 -13.16 -7.90 -11.05
N PRO A 177 -14.49 -7.76 -10.91
CA PRO A 177 -15.30 -8.75 -10.20
C PRO A 177 -15.27 -10.13 -10.85
N VAL A 178 -15.28 -10.18 -12.19
CA VAL A 178 -15.18 -11.43 -12.95
C VAL A 178 -13.83 -12.10 -12.67
N PHE A 179 -12.74 -11.37 -12.81
CA PHE A 179 -11.38 -11.82 -12.53
C PHE A 179 -11.21 -12.29 -11.07
N THR A 180 -11.73 -11.54 -10.09
CA THR A 180 -11.58 -11.89 -8.67
C THR A 180 -12.45 -13.08 -8.28
N SER A 181 -13.63 -13.26 -8.89
CA SER A 181 -14.50 -14.41 -8.65
C SER A 181 -13.81 -15.74 -8.95
N MET A 182 -13.07 -15.83 -10.07
CA MET A 182 -12.33 -17.04 -10.42
C MET A 182 -11.16 -17.28 -9.48
N GLY A 183 -10.44 -16.20 -9.10
CA GLY A 183 -9.42 -16.27 -8.06
C GLY A 183 -9.98 -16.73 -6.72
N TRP A 184 -11.20 -16.32 -6.37
CA TRP A 184 -11.90 -16.74 -5.16
C TRP A 184 -12.28 -18.22 -5.21
N ALA A 185 -12.96 -18.64 -6.28
CA ALA A 185 -13.34 -20.02 -6.51
C ALA A 185 -12.13 -20.96 -6.46
N ALA A 186 -11.01 -20.61 -7.11
CA ALA A 186 -9.80 -21.43 -7.11
C ALA A 186 -9.17 -21.59 -5.71
N ARG A 187 -9.09 -20.51 -4.92
CA ARG A 187 -8.54 -20.56 -3.55
C ARG A 187 -9.42 -21.38 -2.62
N VAL A 188 -10.73 -21.18 -2.72
CA VAL A 188 -11.73 -21.94 -1.96
C VAL A 188 -11.69 -23.43 -2.35
N TYR A 189 -11.62 -23.73 -3.65
CA TYR A 189 -11.50 -25.10 -4.15
C TYR A 189 -10.24 -25.78 -3.62
N TRP A 190 -9.10 -25.09 -3.63
CA TRP A 190 -7.84 -25.65 -3.14
C TRP A 190 -7.91 -26.00 -1.65
N MET A 191 -8.46 -25.09 -0.84
CA MET A 191 -8.58 -25.28 0.59
C MET A 191 -9.80 -26.11 1.00
N ARG A 192 -10.58 -26.64 0.04
CA ARG A 192 -11.88 -27.26 0.32
C ARG A 192 -11.83 -28.36 1.38
N ARG A 193 -10.79 -29.19 1.37
CA ARG A 193 -10.65 -30.29 2.34
C ARG A 193 -10.48 -29.75 3.75
N LYS A 194 -9.62 -28.74 3.94
CA LYS A 194 -9.37 -28.09 5.23
C LYS A 194 -10.53 -27.19 5.67
N LEU A 195 -11.26 -26.60 4.72
CA LEU A 195 -12.39 -25.71 4.99
C LEU A 195 -13.66 -26.48 5.34
N TRP A 196 -14.02 -27.55 4.61
CA TRP A 196 -15.33 -28.22 4.74
C TRP A 196 -15.31 -29.55 5.47
N ASN A 197 -14.19 -30.28 5.50
CA ASN A 197 -14.07 -31.51 6.27
C ASN A 197 -12.88 -31.44 7.23
N PRO A 198 -12.92 -30.51 8.19
CA PRO A 198 -11.79 -30.29 9.09
C PRO A 198 -11.70 -31.38 10.14
N ALA A 199 -10.46 -31.80 10.45
CA ALA A 199 -10.19 -32.61 11.63
C ALA A 199 -10.49 -31.84 12.93
N ASP A 200 -10.33 -30.51 12.91
CA ASP A 200 -10.65 -29.60 14.01
C ASP A 200 -11.50 -28.40 13.51
N PRO A 201 -12.75 -28.24 13.98
CA PRO A 201 -13.62 -27.14 13.58
C PRO A 201 -13.10 -25.75 14.00
N GLU A 202 -12.31 -25.64 15.06
CA GLU A 202 -11.76 -24.36 15.50
C GLU A 202 -10.68 -23.87 14.52
N GLN A 203 -9.77 -24.77 14.13
CA GLN A 203 -8.74 -24.49 13.13
C GLN A 203 -9.36 -24.07 11.78
N ALA A 204 -10.43 -24.74 11.33
CA ALA A 204 -11.13 -24.38 10.11
C ALA A 204 -11.71 -22.95 10.14
N ARG A 205 -12.23 -22.52 11.30
CA ARG A 205 -12.74 -21.15 11.47
C ARG A 205 -11.61 -20.13 11.32
N VAL A 206 -10.44 -20.41 11.87
CA VAL A 206 -9.25 -19.55 11.75
C VAL A 206 -8.78 -19.47 10.30
N GLU A 207 -8.72 -20.59 9.58
CA GLU A 207 -8.31 -20.63 8.17
C GLU A 207 -9.29 -19.89 7.24
N ARG A 208 -10.61 -20.05 7.47
CA ARG A 208 -11.65 -19.27 6.79
C ARG A 208 -11.45 -17.77 7.00
N ALA A 209 -11.20 -17.35 8.23
CA ALA A 209 -10.95 -15.95 8.55
C ALA A 209 -9.67 -15.44 7.87
N LYS A 210 -8.58 -16.23 7.87
CA LYS A 210 -7.34 -15.87 7.16
C LYS A 210 -7.57 -15.70 5.65
N LEU A 211 -8.39 -16.56 5.04
CA LEU A 211 -8.73 -16.45 3.61
C LEU A 211 -9.46 -15.13 3.31
N VAL A 212 -10.48 -14.79 4.08
CA VAL A 212 -11.22 -13.51 3.90
C VAL A 212 -10.27 -12.33 4.05
N LYS A 213 -9.40 -12.35 5.08
CA LYS A 213 -8.39 -11.30 5.31
C LYS A 213 -7.37 -11.19 4.16
N LEU A 214 -7.01 -12.29 3.53
CA LEU A 214 -6.14 -12.28 2.34
C LEU A 214 -6.85 -11.62 1.15
N PHE A 215 -8.14 -11.92 0.93
CA PHE A 215 -8.91 -11.27 -0.13
C PHE A 215 -9.10 -9.79 0.08
N GLU A 216 -9.34 -9.36 1.32
CA GLU A 216 -9.38 -7.94 1.65
C GLU A 216 -8.04 -7.24 1.36
N LEU A 217 -6.92 -7.89 1.72
CA LEU A 217 -5.58 -7.37 1.43
C LEU A 217 -5.31 -7.27 -0.08
N LEU A 218 -5.72 -8.26 -0.86
CA LEU A 218 -5.67 -8.22 -2.33
C LEU A 218 -6.57 -7.11 -2.89
N GLY A 219 -7.77 -6.94 -2.30
CA GLY A 219 -8.71 -5.88 -2.66
C GLY A 219 -8.12 -4.48 -2.46
N PHE A 220 -7.36 -4.26 -1.38
CA PHE A 220 -6.63 -3.01 -1.17
C PHE A 220 -5.62 -2.70 -2.27
N CYS A 221 -5.04 -3.72 -2.90
CA CYS A 221 -4.11 -3.51 -4.01
C CYS A 221 -4.85 -3.07 -5.28
N VAL A 222 -6.01 -3.67 -5.55
CA VAL A 222 -6.76 -3.47 -6.80
C VAL A 222 -7.60 -2.19 -6.80
N GLN A 223 -8.09 -1.74 -5.63
CA GLN A 223 -8.96 -0.55 -5.54
C GLN A 223 -8.29 0.73 -6.06
N TYR A 224 -6.96 0.83 -5.95
CA TYR A 224 -6.21 1.99 -6.43
C TYR A 224 -6.31 2.16 -7.94
N ILE A 225 -6.42 1.07 -8.70
CA ILE A 225 -6.66 1.14 -10.15
C ILE A 225 -7.94 1.95 -10.40
N GLY A 226 -9.00 1.68 -9.63
CA GLY A 226 -10.29 2.37 -9.75
C GLY A 226 -10.20 3.84 -9.32
N ILE A 227 -9.74 4.08 -8.10
CA ILE A 227 -9.67 5.42 -7.50
C ILE A 227 -8.88 6.36 -8.42
N TYR A 228 -7.70 5.95 -8.87
CA TYR A 228 -6.83 6.84 -9.63
C TYR A 228 -7.20 6.96 -11.09
N THR A 229 -7.74 5.93 -11.73
CA THR A 229 -8.19 6.05 -13.14
C THR A 229 -9.41 6.95 -13.23
N VAL A 230 -10.39 6.76 -12.35
CA VAL A 230 -11.56 7.66 -12.27
C VAL A 230 -11.09 9.08 -11.99
N SER A 231 -10.22 9.27 -10.98
CA SER A 231 -9.67 10.60 -10.69
C SER A 231 -8.90 11.20 -11.88
N SER A 232 -8.12 10.42 -12.63
CA SER A 232 -7.36 10.96 -13.76
C SER A 232 -8.27 11.41 -14.90
N THR A 233 -9.31 10.62 -15.20
CA THR A 233 -10.32 10.97 -16.21
C THR A 233 -11.11 12.22 -15.84
N LEU A 234 -11.57 12.34 -14.59
CA LEU A 234 -12.24 13.55 -14.11
C LEU A 234 -11.31 14.76 -14.17
N PHE A 235 -10.04 14.61 -13.77
CA PHE A 235 -9.06 15.71 -13.78
C PHE A 235 -8.84 16.29 -15.18
N ALA A 236 -8.83 15.43 -16.20
CA ALA A 236 -8.65 15.84 -17.60
C ALA A 236 -9.85 16.65 -18.14
N GLN A 237 -11.06 16.33 -17.68
CA GLN A 237 -12.32 16.94 -18.14
C GLN A 237 -12.69 18.22 -17.38
N ILE A 238 -12.21 18.38 -16.14
CA ILE A 238 -12.54 19.53 -15.29
C ILE A 238 -11.85 20.83 -15.79
N PRO A 239 -12.53 22.00 -15.74
CA PRO A 239 -11.94 23.29 -16.07
C PRO A 239 -10.76 23.65 -15.16
N ALA A 240 -9.81 24.44 -15.69
CA ALA A 240 -8.55 24.81 -15.04
C ALA A 240 -8.73 25.38 -13.61
N GLY A 241 -9.77 26.19 -13.36
CA GLY A 241 -10.03 26.78 -12.04
C GLY A 241 -10.39 25.77 -10.94
N TYR A 242 -10.90 24.59 -11.30
CA TYR A 242 -11.33 23.57 -10.35
C TYR A 242 -10.32 22.42 -10.18
N GLN A 243 -9.30 22.32 -11.05
CA GLN A 243 -8.25 21.31 -10.95
C GLN A 243 -7.53 21.35 -9.60
N PHE A 244 -7.34 22.55 -9.04
CA PHE A 244 -6.78 22.76 -7.71
C PHE A 244 -7.55 22.00 -6.61
N PHE A 245 -8.88 22.11 -6.59
CA PHE A 245 -9.71 21.46 -5.56
C PHE A 245 -9.61 19.95 -5.65
N MET A 246 -9.52 19.42 -6.86
CA MET A 246 -9.38 17.99 -7.08
C MET A 246 -8.06 17.44 -6.54
N VAL A 247 -6.95 18.16 -6.72
CA VAL A 247 -5.65 17.76 -6.16
C VAL A 247 -5.74 17.70 -4.63
N ILE A 248 -6.35 18.70 -3.99
CA ILE A 248 -6.54 18.72 -2.52
C ILE A 248 -7.44 17.57 -2.07
N MET A 249 -8.58 17.37 -2.72
CA MET A 249 -9.52 16.28 -2.43
C MET A 249 -8.80 14.93 -2.48
N LEU A 250 -7.93 14.74 -3.46
CA LEU A 250 -7.22 13.48 -3.59
C LEU A 250 -6.16 13.27 -2.51
N GLN A 251 -5.51 14.33 -2.01
CA GLN A 251 -4.64 14.22 -0.83
C GLN A 251 -5.44 13.73 0.39
N VAL A 252 -6.67 14.22 0.56
CA VAL A 252 -7.57 13.77 1.63
C VAL A 252 -7.97 12.31 1.45
N ILE A 253 -8.36 11.91 0.23
CA ILE A 253 -8.70 10.51 -0.11
C ILE A 253 -7.51 9.60 0.17
N LYS A 254 -6.29 9.97 -0.26
CA LYS A 254 -5.06 9.21 -0.01
C LYS A 254 -4.88 8.94 1.48
N VAL A 255 -4.94 9.99 2.30
CA VAL A 255 -4.78 9.87 3.76
C VAL A 255 -5.85 8.95 4.34
N TRP A 256 -7.11 9.14 3.93
CA TRP A 256 -8.22 8.37 4.46
C TRP A 256 -8.11 6.89 4.10
N VAL A 257 -7.88 6.56 2.83
CA VAL A 257 -7.70 5.18 2.35
C VAL A 257 -6.51 4.55 3.03
N LYS A 258 -5.34 5.22 3.02
CA LYS A 258 -4.12 4.72 3.68
C LYS A 258 -4.37 4.42 5.16
N ARG A 259 -5.11 5.29 5.86
CA ARG A 259 -5.45 5.10 7.27
C ARG A 259 -6.34 3.89 7.48
N MET A 260 -7.36 3.75 6.67
CA MET A 260 -8.31 2.64 6.77
C MET A 260 -7.64 1.30 6.47
N GLU A 261 -6.81 1.23 5.42
CA GLU A 261 -6.09 0.02 5.05
C GLU A 261 -5.04 -0.38 6.09
N LEU A 262 -4.27 0.58 6.61
CA LEU A 262 -3.23 0.27 7.59
C LEU A 262 -3.82 -0.21 8.92
N THR A 263 -4.90 0.40 9.41
CA THR A 263 -5.62 -0.10 10.59
C THR A 263 -6.11 -1.54 10.39
N LYS A 264 -6.70 -1.82 9.21
CA LYS A 264 -7.17 -3.18 8.90
C LYS A 264 -6.01 -4.17 8.75
N ALA A 265 -4.92 -3.78 8.08
CA ALA A 265 -3.73 -4.60 7.95
C ALA A 265 -3.14 -4.95 9.32
N GLN A 266 -3.01 -3.96 10.22
CA GLN A 266 -2.53 -4.17 11.59
C GLN A 266 -3.44 -5.09 12.40
N LEU A 267 -4.76 -4.91 12.31
CA LEU A 267 -5.73 -5.73 13.04
C LEU A 267 -5.79 -7.17 12.50
N HIS A 268 -5.77 -7.34 11.18
CA HIS A 268 -5.93 -8.64 10.53
C HIS A 268 -4.63 -9.45 10.53
N TRP A 269 -3.48 -8.77 10.51
CA TRP A 269 -2.15 -9.33 10.32
C TRP A 269 -1.12 -8.80 11.34
N PRO A 270 -1.35 -8.92 12.67
CA PRO A 270 -0.54 -8.27 13.70
C PRO A 270 0.92 -8.73 13.76
N ARG A 271 1.24 -9.93 13.24
CA ARG A 271 2.61 -10.48 13.18
C ARG A 271 3.20 -10.53 11.78
N ASN A 272 2.48 -10.06 10.76
CA ASN A 272 2.92 -10.13 9.37
C ASN A 272 3.21 -8.73 8.85
N ASP A 273 4.45 -8.28 9.03
CA ASP A 273 4.90 -6.96 8.60
C ASP A 273 4.77 -6.76 7.09
N LEU A 274 4.79 -7.84 6.29
CA LEU A 274 4.66 -7.77 4.85
C LEU A 274 3.33 -7.13 4.43
N ALA A 275 2.24 -7.44 5.14
CA ALA A 275 0.92 -6.88 4.82
C ALA A 275 0.89 -5.36 5.03
N VAL A 276 1.52 -4.88 6.11
CA VAL A 276 1.58 -3.46 6.45
C VAL A 276 2.49 -2.71 5.47
N VAL A 277 3.66 -3.28 5.14
CA VAL A 277 4.58 -2.73 4.14
C VAL A 277 3.90 -2.67 2.77
N GLN A 278 3.25 -3.75 2.35
CA GLN A 278 2.55 -3.84 1.07
C GLN A 278 1.49 -2.75 0.91
N VAL A 279 0.61 -2.60 1.90
CA VAL A 279 -0.43 -1.57 1.91
C VAL A 279 0.16 -0.16 1.85
N ALA A 280 1.15 0.14 2.69
CA ALA A 280 1.77 1.46 2.71
C ALA A 280 2.50 1.80 1.40
N SER A 281 3.23 0.83 0.85
CA SER A 281 3.96 0.98 -0.41
C SER A 281 3.01 1.18 -1.58
N ASN A 282 1.97 0.35 -1.71
CA ASN A 282 0.98 0.49 -2.78
C ASN A 282 0.30 1.85 -2.75
N SER A 283 -0.19 2.26 -1.58
CA SER A 283 -0.82 3.58 -1.40
C SER A 283 0.08 4.73 -1.86
N GLN A 284 1.37 4.67 -1.52
CA GLN A 284 2.33 5.69 -1.87
C GLN A 284 2.67 5.68 -3.36
N LEU A 285 2.93 4.50 -3.94
CA LEU A 285 3.28 4.34 -5.36
C LEU A 285 2.16 4.84 -6.27
N PHE A 286 0.93 4.39 -6.04
CA PHE A 286 -0.18 4.81 -6.87
C PHE A 286 -0.49 6.30 -6.73
N HIS A 287 -0.30 6.86 -5.53
CA HIS A 287 -0.42 8.31 -5.36
C HIS A 287 0.61 9.07 -6.19
N GLN A 288 1.87 8.63 -6.18
CA GLN A 288 2.95 9.26 -6.96
C GLN A 288 2.70 9.14 -8.46
N LEU A 289 2.27 7.96 -8.95
CA LEU A 289 1.89 7.75 -10.35
C LEU A 289 0.77 8.70 -10.77
N PHE A 290 -0.26 8.85 -9.94
CA PHE A 290 -1.32 9.79 -10.20
C PHE A 290 -0.83 11.24 -10.22
N THR A 291 -0.03 11.64 -9.22
CA THR A 291 0.53 12.99 -9.17
C THR A 291 1.33 13.32 -10.42
N ALA A 292 2.11 12.35 -10.93
CA ALA A 292 2.82 12.48 -12.19
C ALA A 292 1.86 12.63 -13.40
N ALA A 293 0.78 11.84 -13.47
CA ALA A 293 -0.23 11.96 -14.51
C ALA A 293 -0.94 13.34 -14.48
N CYS A 294 -1.27 13.84 -13.29
CA CYS A 294 -1.82 15.19 -13.11
C CYS A 294 -0.83 16.27 -13.50
N PHE A 295 0.46 16.10 -13.20
CA PHE A 295 1.50 17.03 -13.60
C PHE A 295 1.59 17.13 -15.13
N GLN A 296 1.52 16.01 -15.84
CA GLN A 296 1.55 15.97 -17.31
C GLN A 296 0.29 16.57 -17.97
N THR A 297 -0.88 16.43 -17.33
CA THR A 297 -2.18 16.84 -17.89
C THR A 297 -2.71 18.17 -17.36
N SER A 298 -1.98 18.82 -16.44
CA SER A 298 -2.43 20.06 -15.83
C SER A 298 -2.48 21.21 -16.84
N LYS A 299 -3.57 21.97 -16.79
CA LYS A 299 -3.80 23.12 -17.68
C LYS A 299 -3.54 24.45 -16.97
N SER A 300 -3.14 24.43 -15.69
CA SER A 300 -3.04 25.63 -14.85
C SER A 300 -1.72 25.69 -14.07
N GLY A 301 -1.01 26.81 -14.20
CA GLY A 301 0.23 27.08 -13.46
C GLY A 301 0.10 26.96 -11.93
N PRO A 302 -0.96 27.50 -11.29
CA PRO A 302 -1.17 27.35 -9.85
C PRO A 302 -1.31 25.89 -9.40
N THR A 303 -1.96 25.04 -10.19
CA THR A 303 -2.12 23.61 -9.87
C THR A 303 -0.79 22.86 -9.97
N LEU A 304 0.04 23.19 -10.97
CA LEU A 304 1.40 22.65 -11.09
C LEU A 304 2.26 23.02 -9.88
N LEU A 305 2.25 24.29 -9.49
CA LEU A 305 2.99 24.76 -8.31
C LEU A 305 2.51 24.05 -7.05
N LEU A 306 1.19 23.87 -6.89
CA LEU A 306 0.60 23.16 -5.76
C LEU A 306 1.03 21.69 -5.70
N ILE A 307 0.99 20.98 -6.84
CA ILE A 307 1.46 19.60 -6.96
C ILE A 307 2.92 19.50 -6.50
N LEU A 308 3.77 20.40 -7.01
CA LEU A 308 5.19 20.43 -6.66
C LEU A 308 5.40 20.71 -5.17
N LEU A 309 4.73 21.72 -4.61
CA LEU A 309 4.84 22.09 -3.20
C LEU A 309 4.37 20.96 -2.28
N PHE A 310 3.25 20.31 -2.58
CA PHE A 310 2.78 19.17 -1.80
C PHE A 310 3.75 17.98 -1.89
N GLY A 311 4.31 17.69 -3.06
CA GLY A 311 5.32 16.66 -3.24
C GLY A 311 6.55 16.92 -2.36
N LEU A 312 7.15 18.10 -2.49
CA LEU A 312 8.33 18.50 -1.71
C LEU A 312 8.05 18.47 -0.21
N LEU A 313 6.88 18.95 0.22
CA LEU A 313 6.48 18.93 1.62
C LEU A 313 6.35 17.50 2.15
N GLN A 314 5.74 16.59 1.39
CA GLN A 314 5.65 15.17 1.76
C GLN A 314 7.04 14.53 1.89
N ASP A 315 7.95 14.81 0.96
CA ASP A 315 9.30 14.25 0.97
C ASP A 315 10.14 14.78 2.14
N ILE A 316 10.10 16.10 2.40
CA ILE A 316 10.79 16.71 3.55
C ILE A 316 10.29 16.12 4.87
N LEU A 317 8.97 15.94 5.01
CA LEU A 317 8.39 15.37 6.21
C LEU A 317 8.75 13.89 6.38
N ALA A 318 8.77 13.13 5.28
CA ALA A 318 9.24 11.75 5.28
C ALA A 318 10.70 11.66 5.76
N ILE A 319 11.60 12.47 5.21
CA ILE A 319 13.01 12.53 5.61
C ILE A 319 13.14 12.88 7.10
N ARG A 320 12.45 13.92 7.57
CA ARG A 320 12.46 14.30 8.99
C ARG A 320 11.97 13.19 9.90
N SER A 321 10.95 12.44 9.48
CA SER A 321 10.42 11.31 10.25
C SER A 321 11.45 10.17 10.38
N ILE A 322 12.20 9.90 9.31
CA ILE A 322 13.27 8.89 9.30
C ILE A 322 14.42 9.34 10.21
N GLN A 323 14.87 10.58 10.09
CA GLN A 323 15.95 11.14 10.92
C GLN A 323 15.59 11.10 12.42
N LYS A 324 14.35 11.45 12.78
CA LYS A 324 13.89 11.39 14.17
C LYS A 324 13.94 9.95 14.72
N ARG A 325 13.59 8.96 13.91
CA ARG A 325 13.64 7.53 14.29
C ARG A 325 15.07 7.02 14.41
N GLN A 326 15.96 7.40 13.49
CA GLN A 326 17.38 7.07 13.57
C GLN A 326 18.02 7.62 14.86
N ASN A 327 17.77 8.89 15.19
CA ASN A 327 18.29 9.50 16.40
C ASN A 327 17.76 8.83 17.69
N LEU A 328 16.50 8.39 17.68
CA LEU A 328 15.91 7.66 18.80
C LEU A 328 16.59 6.31 19.02
N VAL A 329 16.94 5.60 17.94
CA VAL A 329 17.65 4.31 18.01
C VAL A 329 19.06 4.50 18.57
N ILE A 330 19.80 5.49 18.06
CA ILE A 330 21.14 5.82 18.55
C ILE A 330 21.09 6.13 20.06
N HIS A 331 20.13 6.95 20.49
CA HIS A 331 19.97 7.30 21.90
C HIS A 331 19.68 6.09 22.81
N LEU A 332 18.83 5.16 22.35
CA LEU A 332 18.52 3.94 23.11
C LEU A 332 19.71 2.97 23.17
N GLN A 333 20.52 2.89 22.10
CA GLN A 333 21.75 2.10 22.10
C GLN A 333 22.77 2.66 23.10
N THR A 334 23.00 3.98 23.11
CA THR A 334 23.90 4.62 24.08
C THR A 334 23.45 4.34 25.51
N LYS A 335 22.14 4.44 25.79
CA LYS A 335 21.56 4.17 27.10
C LYS A 335 21.71 2.69 27.51
N SER A 336 21.52 1.76 26.58
CA SER A 336 21.69 0.33 26.83
C SER A 336 23.15 -0.04 27.13
N HIS A 337 24.11 0.54 26.40
CA HIS A 337 25.54 0.32 26.67
C HIS A 337 25.95 0.89 28.03
N SER A 338 25.52 2.11 28.37
CA SER A 338 25.80 2.70 29.70
C SER A 338 25.18 1.93 30.85
N SER A 339 24.06 1.23 30.63
CA SER A 339 23.40 0.40 31.65
C SER A 339 24.05 -0.98 31.81
N ASN A 340 24.79 -1.46 30.81
CA ASN A 340 25.52 -2.73 30.89
C ASN A 340 26.94 -2.55 31.46
N GLU A 341 27.49 -1.33 31.40
CA GLU A 341 28.80 -0.98 31.95
C GLU A 341 28.77 -0.55 33.42
N SER A 342 27.60 -0.41 34.06
CA SER A 342 27.55 -0.21 35.53
C SER A 342 27.82 -1.54 36.23
N PRO A 343 29.00 -1.77 36.82
CA PRO A 343 29.25 -2.97 37.60
C PRO A 343 28.42 -2.89 38.88
N SER A 344 27.97 -4.03 39.37
CA SER A 344 27.52 -4.21 40.74
C SER A 344 28.53 -3.57 41.71
N ARG A 345 28.28 -2.32 42.11
CA ARG A 345 28.89 -1.73 43.29
C ARG A 345 28.15 -2.34 44.48
N ASN A 346 28.74 -3.42 45.00
CA ASN A 346 28.55 -3.88 46.37
C ASN A 346 28.84 -2.75 47.35
#